data_AF-A0A7R6PD00-F1
#
_entry.id   AF-A0A7R6PD00-F1
#
_cell.length_a   1.000
_cell.length_b   1.000
_cell.length_c   1.000
_cell.angle_alpha   90.00
_cell.angle_beta   90.00
_cell.angle_gamma   90.00
#
_symmetry.space_group_name_H-M   'P 1'
#
loop_
_entity.id
_entity.type
_entity.pdbx_description
1 polymer ?
#
loop_
_entity_poly.entity_id
_entity_poly.type
_entity_poly.pdbx_seq_one_letter_code
_entity_poly.pdbx_strand_id
1 'polypeptide(L)' 'MSCCDTKNNEKQLCYCFNITESAYIEAIKQGKENVLKGFAVFQTKHNYCHCKNLNPSGQCCLKDFKILDNSRTN' A
#
# COMPACT_ATOMS: atom_id res chain seq x y z
N MET A 1 -17.53 -11.09 -15.91
CA MET A 1 -17.27 -10.90 -14.47
C MET A 1 -16.95 -9.43 -14.28
N SER A 2 -17.92 -8.62 -13.87
CA SER A 2 -17.75 -7.16 -13.72
C SER A 2 -16.92 -6.89 -12.46
N CYS A 3 -15.81 -6.18 -12.62
CA CYS A 3 -15.07 -5.61 -11.50
C CYS A 3 -15.26 -4.09 -11.57
N CYS A 4 -15.95 -3.56 -10.57
CA CYS A 4 -16.48 -2.22 -10.45
C CYS A 4 -15.48 -1.10 -10.77
N ASP A 5 -15.78 -0.30 -11.80
CA ASP A 5 -15.28 1.07 -11.98
C ASP A 5 -15.99 2.04 -11.02
N THR A 6 -15.89 1.79 -9.71
CA THR A 6 -16.19 2.84 -8.75
C THR A 6 -14.94 3.70 -8.69
N LYS A 7 -14.94 4.85 -9.37
CA LYS A 7 -13.96 5.94 -9.14
C LYS A 7 -14.12 6.45 -7.71
N ASN A 8 -13.68 5.64 -6.76
CA ASN A 8 -13.45 6.05 -5.40
C ASN A 8 -12.14 6.82 -5.45
N ASN A 9 -12.17 8.09 -5.02
CA ASN A 9 -10.96 8.90 -4.79
C ASN A 9 -10.20 8.36 -3.57
N GLU A 10 -10.00 7.04 -3.51
CA GLU A 10 -9.26 6.38 -2.46
C GLU A 10 -7.79 6.71 -2.61
N LYS A 11 -7.22 7.21 -1.52
CA LYS A 11 -5.82 7.54 -1.45
C LYS A 11 -5.00 6.27 -1.67
N GLN A 12 -4.18 6.28 -2.71
CA GLN A 12 -3.27 5.19 -3.02
C GLN A 12 -2.12 5.17 -2.02
N LEU A 13 -1.90 4.02 -1.40
CA LEU A 13 -0.78 3.77 -0.49
C LEU A 13 0.42 3.21 -1.26
N CYS A 14 0.19 2.26 -2.16
CA CYS A 14 1.24 1.71 -3.01
C CYS A 14 0.82 1.61 -4.48
N TYR A 15 1.33 2.54 -5.29
CA TYR A 15 1.08 2.61 -6.73
C TYR A 15 1.61 1.40 -7.53
N CYS A 16 2.69 0.75 -7.09
CA CYS A 16 3.23 -0.43 -7.78
C CYS A 16 2.28 -1.63 -7.76
N PHE A 17 1.48 -1.75 -6.69
CA PHE A 17 0.68 -2.95 -6.42
C PHE A 17 -0.80 -2.63 -6.24
N ASN A 18 -1.20 -1.40 -6.58
CA ASN A 18 -2.56 -0.88 -6.44
C ASN A 18 -3.17 -1.12 -5.04
N ILE A 19 -2.38 -0.88 -3.99
CA ILE A 19 -2.83 -0.99 -2.61
C ILE A 19 -3.31 0.39 -2.15
N THR A 20 -4.58 0.49 -1.75
CA THR A 20 -5.15 1.72 -1.19
C THR A 20 -4.88 1.83 0.31
N GLU A 21 -4.88 3.07 0.82
CA GLU A 21 -4.73 3.34 2.25
C GLU A 21 -5.89 2.74 3.06
N SER A 22 -7.11 2.81 2.54
CA SER A 22 -8.32 2.18 3.08
C SER A 22 -8.12 0.67 3.27
N ALA A 23 -7.67 -0.04 2.24
CA ALA A 23 -7.43 -1.48 2.30
C ALA A 23 -6.38 -1.84 3.35
N TYR A 24 -5.32 -1.04 3.48
CA TYR A 24 -4.31 -1.27 4.51
C TYR A 24 -4.86 -1.01 5.91
N ILE A 25 -5.59 0.09 6.12
CA ILE A 25 -6.25 0.40 7.40
C ILE A 25 -7.24 -0.69 7.80
N GLU A 26 -7.96 -1.28 6.84
CA GLU A 26 -8.86 -2.39 7.13
C GLU A 26 -8.08 -3.66 7.53
N ALA A 27 -7.01 -4.00 6.79
CA ALA A 27 -6.14 -5.11 7.15
C ALA A 27 -5.55 -4.94 8.55
N ILE A 28 -5.15 -3.72 8.90
CA ILE A 28 -4.72 -3.30 10.23
C ILE A 28 -5.77 -3.62 11.30
N LYS A 29 -7.03 -3.25 11.09
CA LYS A 29 -8.13 -3.50 12.04
C LYS A 29 -8.40 -4.99 12.22
N GLN A 30 -8.11 -5.79 11.19
CA GLN A 30 -8.25 -7.24 11.20
C GLN A 30 -6.99 -7.98 11.70
N GLY A 31 -5.90 -7.28 12.02
CA GLY A 31 -4.62 -7.90 12.40
C GLY A 31 -3.93 -8.66 11.25
N LYS A 32 -4.18 -8.23 10.01
CA LYS A 32 -3.68 -8.85 8.76
C LYS A 32 -2.80 -7.90 7.94
N GLU A 33 -2.27 -6.85 8.55
CA GLU A 33 -1.41 -5.87 7.87
C GLU A 33 -0.15 -6.50 7.28
N ASN A 34 0.33 -7.58 7.89
CA ASN A 34 1.51 -8.32 7.46
C ASN A 34 1.33 -8.95 6.07
N VAL A 35 0.10 -9.23 5.64
CA VAL A 35 -0.19 -9.79 4.32
C VAL A 35 0.13 -8.75 3.24
N LEU A 36 -0.45 -7.55 3.35
CA LEU A 36 -0.26 -6.48 2.36
C LEU A 36 1.15 -5.89 2.43
N LYS A 37 1.62 -5.56 3.63
CA LYS A 37 2.97 -5.02 3.83
C LYS A 37 4.04 -6.04 3.48
N GLY A 38 3.87 -7.29 3.90
CA GLY A 38 4.81 -8.38 3.61
C GLY A 38 4.91 -8.67 2.12
N PHE A 39 3.77 -8.69 1.41
CA PHE A 39 3.75 -8.77 -0.04
C PHE A 39 4.53 -7.61 -0.69
N ALA A 40 4.24 -6.37 -0.31
CA ALA A 40 4.94 -5.21 -0.86
C ALA A 40 6.46 -5.28 -0.60
N VAL A 41 6.88 -5.62 0.62
CA VAL A 41 8.29 -5.80 0.99
C VAL A 41 8.96 -6.88 0.15
N PHE A 42 8.31 -8.04 0.00
CA PHE A 42 8.85 -9.16 -0.77
C PHE A 42 9.05 -8.75 -2.24
N GLN A 43 8.02 -8.20 -2.87
CA GLN A 43 8.09 -7.80 -4.27
C GLN A 43 9.10 -6.67 -4.51
N THR A 44 9.22 -5.72 -3.58
CA THR A 44 10.25 -4.67 -3.64
C THR A 44 11.67 -5.24 -3.51
N LYS A 45 11.90 -6.23 -2.63
CA LYS A 45 13.21 -6.90 -2.50
C LYS A 45 13.62 -7.62 -3.79
N HIS A 46 12.67 -8.10 -4.58
CA HIS A 46 12.90 -8.72 -5.88
C HIS A 46 12.95 -7.72 -7.05
N ASN A 47 12.99 -6.40 -6.78
CA ASN A 47 13.01 -5.34 -7.79
C ASN A 47 11.80 -5.33 -8.75
N TYR A 48 10.65 -5.86 -8.33
CA TYR A 48 9.41 -5.86 -9.14
C TYR A 48 8.61 -4.56 -9.05
N CYS A 49 9.16 -3.50 -8.46
CA CYS A 49 8.47 -2.24 -8.26
C CYS A 49 9.32 -1.05 -8.73
N HIS A 50 8.69 -0.15 -9.48
CA HIS A 50 9.31 1.04 -10.05
C HIS A 50 8.81 2.31 -9.34
N CYS A 51 9.07 2.41 -8.03
CA CYS A 51 8.53 3.50 -7.19
C CYS A 51 8.82 4.90 -7.75
N LYS A 52 10.03 5.11 -8.28
CA LYS A 52 10.46 6.41 -8.82
C LYS A 52 9.59 6.90 -9.98
N ASN A 53 9.00 5.98 -10.73
CA ASN A 53 8.20 6.30 -11.92
C ASN A 53 6.69 6.21 -11.64
N LEU A 54 6.28 5.27 -10.78
CA LEU A 54 4.86 4.98 -10.52
C LEU A 54 4.28 5.76 -9.34
N ASN A 55 5.09 6.03 -8.29
CA ASN A 55 4.62 6.81 -7.15
C ASN A 55 4.84 8.30 -7.44
N PRO A 56 3.80 9.16 -7.41
CA PRO A 56 3.94 10.61 -7.64
C PRO A 56 4.92 11.31 -6.70
N SER A 57 5.14 10.75 -5.50
CA SER A 57 6.14 11.26 -4.55
C SER A 57 7.59 10.91 -4.94
N GLY A 58 7.79 10.01 -5.90
CA GLY A 58 9.10 9.42 -6.24
C GLY A 58 9.68 8.51 -5.16
N GLN A 59 8.95 8.26 -4.07
CA GLN A 59 9.39 7.46 -2.92
C GLN A 59 8.76 6.07 -2.90
N CYS A 60 9.40 5.12 -2.22
CA CYS A 60 8.84 3.79 -2.04
C CYS A 60 7.70 3.79 -1.01
N CYS A 61 6.58 3.14 -1.34
CA CYS A 61 5.41 3.02 -0.48
C CYS A 61 5.71 2.37 0.89
N LEU A 62 6.84 1.65 1.01
CA LEU A 62 7.33 1.09 2.28
C LEU A 62 7.52 2.16 3.39
N LYS A 63 7.83 3.40 3.00
CA LYS A 63 7.90 4.53 3.95
C LYS A 63 6.51 4.83 4.52
N ASP A 64 5.49 4.85 3.67
CA ASP A 64 4.13 5.21 4.06
C ASP A 64 3.48 4.12 4.93
N PHE A 65 3.75 2.84 4.63
CA PHE A 65 3.40 1.72 5.52
C PHE A 65 3.95 1.93 6.94
N LYS A 66 5.23 2.35 7.08
CA LYS A 66 5.85 2.60 8.38
C LYS A 66 5.21 3.78 9.13
N ILE A 67 4.80 4.82 8.40
CA ILE A 67 4.09 5.97 8.99
C ILE A 67 2.76 5.53 9.58
N LEU A 68 1.94 4.79 8.80
CA LEU A 68 0.64 4.30 9.24
C LEU A 68 0.73 3.32 10.42
N ASP A 69 1.77 2.49 10.45
CA ASP A 69 2.02 1.60 11.59
C ASP A 69 2.31 2.38 12.88
N ASN A 70 3.11 3.44 12.81
CA ASN A 70 3.45 4.27 13.96
C ASN A 70 2.26 5.14 14.41
N SER A 71 1.39 5.57 13.49
CA SER A 71 0.18 6.30 13.82
C SER A 71 -0.86 5.48 14.59
N ARG A 72 -0.71 4.15 14.70
CA ARG A 72 -1.50 3.31 15.62
C ARG A 72 -1.04 3.39 17.07
N THR A 73 0.15 3.91 17.33
CA THR A 73 0.79 3.88 18.67
C THR A 73 0.68 5.20 19.43
N ASN A 74 0.02 6.21 18.86
CA ASN A 74 -0.36 7.47 19.50
C ASN A 74 -1.89 7.55 19.66
#